data_AF-A0A976LLE1-F1
#
_entry.id   AF-A0A976LLE1-F1
#
_cell.length_a   1.000
_cell.length_b   1.000
_cell.length_c   1.000
_cell.angle_alpha   90.00
_cell.angle_beta   90.00
_cell.angle_gamma   90.00
#
_symmetry.space_group_name_H-M   'P 1'
#
loop_
_entity.id
_entity.type
_entity.pdbx_description
1 polymer ?
#
loop_
_entity_poly.entity_id
_entity_poly.type
_entity_poly.pdbx_seq_one_letter_code
_entity_poly.pdbx_strand_id
1 'polypeptide(L)'
;MEAARDLSRKVSLDTTAGSKKLALKAVYPRNIPPNHSHQMDLQITLPRNTSITLHKEDGNIQIRNLEGQIEIGTENGDILCENVMADVRLVSEDGNVNIKKCRLTNLNIKKEDGNIHCDDISGNCDISLEDGDVTISYDETKAENCTCIVRGEDGNIKISRGTFAKCQVDRESGTIDCDNVRGNLDLKLHEGQVVVDYADNVPESCSINVQIEEGGVRLSAPSKIFPADSPSTAKRIDKGAEWTTKAGTPGGGTRTVSLRVDEGSVKVEKR
;
A
#
# COMPACT_ATOMS: atom_id res chain seq x y z
N MET A 1 18.71 -18.57 37.66
CA MET A 1 18.38 -19.81 36.93
C MET A 1 17.06 -20.44 37.40
N GLU A 2 16.78 -20.51 38.70
CA GLU A 2 15.54 -21.12 39.22
C GLU A 2 14.27 -20.31 38.89
N ALA A 3 14.31 -18.98 39.05
CA ALA A 3 13.21 -18.08 38.68
C ALA A 3 12.82 -18.15 37.19
N ALA A 4 13.81 -18.25 36.29
CA ALA A 4 13.57 -18.40 34.86
C ALA A 4 12.88 -19.74 34.51
N ARG A 5 13.27 -20.84 35.18
CA ARG A 5 12.60 -22.14 35.03
C ARG A 5 11.16 -22.10 35.55
N ASP A 6 10.93 -21.45 36.67
CA ASP A 6 9.58 -21.33 37.24
C ASP A 6 8.66 -20.44 36.39
N LEU A 7 9.18 -19.35 35.82
CA LEU A 7 8.47 -18.51 34.85
C LEU A 7 8.14 -19.27 33.56
N SER A 8 9.08 -20.04 33.02
CA SER A 8 8.86 -20.81 31.78
C SER A 8 7.75 -21.85 31.91
N ARG A 9 7.51 -22.38 33.12
CA ARG A 9 6.41 -23.31 33.39
C ARG A 9 5.05 -22.64 33.50
N LYS A 10 5.03 -21.32 33.71
CA LYS A 10 3.81 -20.50 33.84
C LYS A 10 3.40 -19.85 32.51
N VAL A 11 4.28 -19.91 31.49
CA VAL A 11 3.91 -19.60 30.11
C VAL A 11 3.32 -20.86 29.50
N SER A 12 2.04 -20.82 29.11
CA SER A 12 1.35 -21.96 28.51
C SER A 12 0.55 -21.56 27.27
N LEU A 13 0.18 -22.57 26.47
CA LEU A 13 -0.70 -22.39 25.31
C LEU A 13 -2.02 -23.12 25.57
N ASP A 14 -3.07 -22.34 25.80
CA ASP A 14 -4.42 -22.88 25.88
C ASP A 14 -4.93 -23.19 24.47
N THR A 15 -5.42 -24.41 24.28
CA THR A 15 -5.84 -24.94 22.99
C THR A 15 -7.30 -25.35 23.07
N THR A 16 -8.17 -24.70 22.28
CA THR A 16 -9.59 -25.05 22.20
C THR A 16 -9.93 -25.49 20.78
N ALA A 17 -10.17 -26.78 20.61
CA ALA A 17 -10.56 -27.37 19.34
C ALA A 17 -12.08 -27.48 19.21
N GLY A 18 -12.64 -26.91 18.15
CA GLY A 18 -14.00 -27.14 17.69
C GLY A 18 -14.03 -27.98 16.41
N SER A 19 -15.21 -28.22 15.86
CA SER A 19 -15.37 -29.07 14.65
C SER A 19 -14.67 -28.54 13.39
N LYS A 20 -14.46 -27.22 13.28
CA LYS A 20 -13.79 -26.55 12.15
C LYS A 20 -12.90 -25.37 12.55
N LYS A 21 -12.68 -25.16 13.85
CA LYS A 21 -11.91 -24.01 14.37
C LYS A 21 -10.94 -24.49 15.43
N LEU A 22 -9.70 -24.02 15.35
CA LEU A 22 -8.70 -24.19 16.41
C LEU A 22 -8.42 -22.80 16.98
N ALA A 23 -8.61 -22.62 18.28
CA ALA A 23 -8.21 -21.41 18.99
C ALA A 23 -6.98 -21.70 19.84
N LEU A 24 -5.97 -20.85 19.71
CA LEU A 24 -4.74 -20.90 20.48
C LEU A 24 -4.63 -19.59 21.27
N LYS A 25 -4.40 -19.68 22.57
CA LYS A 25 -4.22 -18.52 23.44
C LYS A 25 -2.96 -18.70 24.29
N ALA A 26 -1.98 -17.82 24.10
CA ALA A 26 -0.84 -17.75 24.99
C ALA A 26 -1.29 -17.20 26.35
N VAL A 27 -0.90 -17.87 27.43
CA VAL A 27 -1.18 -17.49 28.80
C VAL A 27 0.15 -17.18 29.47
N TYR A 28 0.28 -15.93 29.95
CA TYR A 28 1.48 -15.45 30.63
C TYR A 28 1.24 -15.30 32.15
N PRO A 29 2.28 -15.47 32.99
CA PRO A 29 2.16 -15.24 34.43
C PRO A 29 1.88 -13.76 34.74
N ARG A 30 0.86 -13.48 35.56
CA ARG A 30 0.51 -12.10 35.96
C ARG A 30 1.62 -11.39 36.76
N ASN A 31 2.41 -12.13 37.52
CA ASN A 31 3.47 -11.59 38.37
C ASN A 31 4.83 -11.99 37.80
N ILE A 32 5.44 -11.07 37.06
CA ILE A 32 6.79 -11.21 36.54
C ILE A 32 7.74 -10.51 37.51
N PRO A 33 8.77 -11.19 38.04
CA PRO A 33 9.78 -10.55 38.87
C PRO A 33 10.48 -9.38 38.15
N PRO A 34 10.98 -8.36 38.88
CA PRO A 34 11.76 -7.28 38.29
C PRO A 34 12.93 -7.81 37.46
N ASN A 35 13.27 -7.14 36.36
CA ASN A 35 14.35 -7.50 35.43
C ASN A 35 14.19 -8.88 34.77
N HIS A 36 12.96 -9.38 34.60
CA HIS A 36 12.68 -10.58 33.82
C HIS A 36 11.73 -10.25 32.67
N SER A 37 11.98 -10.84 31.51
CA SER A 37 11.07 -10.83 30.36
C SER A 37 10.57 -12.25 30.09
N HIS A 38 9.54 -12.35 29.26
CA HIS A 38 9.06 -13.61 28.75
C HIS A 38 8.89 -13.49 27.24
N GLN A 39 9.17 -14.57 26.53
CA GLN A 39 8.99 -14.67 25.10
C GLN A 39 8.40 -16.05 24.79
N MET A 40 7.51 -16.10 23.83
CA MET A 40 6.98 -17.33 23.28
C MET A 40 7.11 -17.32 21.76
N ASP A 41 7.86 -18.27 21.24
CA ASP A 41 7.99 -18.48 19.80
C ASP A 41 7.07 -19.62 19.38
N LEU A 42 6.11 -19.32 18.50
CA LEU A 42 5.12 -20.26 18.01
C LEU A 42 5.33 -20.54 16.53
N GLN A 43 5.51 -21.82 16.19
CA GLN A 43 5.50 -22.29 14.81
C GLN A 43 4.30 -23.23 14.61
N ILE A 44 3.36 -22.82 13.76
CA ILE A 44 2.12 -23.54 13.48
C ILE A 44 2.10 -23.90 12.00
N THR A 45 1.87 -25.18 11.68
CA THR A 45 1.71 -25.64 10.31
C THR A 45 0.24 -25.93 10.04
N LEU A 46 -0.31 -25.31 8.99
CA LEU A 46 -1.73 -25.39 8.64
C LEU A 46 -1.92 -25.88 7.20
N PRO A 47 -3.07 -26.49 6.86
CA PRO A 47 -3.47 -26.67 5.47
C PRO A 47 -3.58 -25.31 4.76
N ARG A 48 -3.17 -25.24 3.49
CA ARG A 48 -3.12 -23.99 2.70
C ARG A 48 -4.41 -23.17 2.74
N ASN A 49 -5.57 -23.81 2.65
CA ASN A 49 -6.88 -23.15 2.58
C ASN A 49 -7.45 -22.75 3.95
N THR A 50 -6.60 -22.69 4.97
CA THR A 50 -7.02 -22.34 6.33
C THR A 50 -7.06 -20.83 6.47
N SER A 51 -8.22 -20.29 6.85
CA SER A 51 -8.32 -18.89 7.26
C SER A 51 -7.79 -18.70 8.68
N ILE A 52 -7.11 -17.58 8.92
CA ILE A 52 -6.48 -17.28 10.21
C ILE A 52 -6.87 -15.89 10.70
N THR A 53 -7.12 -15.78 11.99
CA THR A 53 -7.28 -14.52 12.72
C THR A 53 -6.24 -14.51 13.82
N LEU A 54 -5.36 -13.51 13.83
CA LEU A 54 -4.31 -13.33 14.82
C LEU A 54 -4.47 -11.99 15.54
N HIS A 55 -4.37 -12.03 16.86
CA HIS A 55 -4.30 -10.85 17.70
C HIS A 55 -3.09 -10.96 18.61
N LYS A 56 -2.27 -9.92 18.62
CA LYS A 56 -1.07 -9.83 19.45
C LYS A 56 -0.93 -8.41 19.99
N GLU A 57 -0.28 -8.27 21.13
CA GLU A 57 0.11 -6.96 21.65
C GLU A 57 1.49 -6.64 21.06
N ASP A 58 2.49 -7.44 21.44
CA ASP A 58 3.88 -7.23 21.01
C ASP A 58 4.50 -8.40 20.24
N GLY A 59 5.23 -8.05 19.17
CA GLY A 59 6.27 -8.81 18.49
C GLY A 59 5.87 -9.40 17.14
N ASN A 60 6.85 -9.93 16.43
CA ASN A 60 6.72 -10.16 14.99
C ASN A 60 5.76 -11.29 14.60
N ILE A 61 5.13 -11.15 13.43
CA ILE A 61 4.21 -12.12 12.83
C ILE A 61 4.72 -12.49 11.44
N GLN A 62 4.81 -13.79 11.15
CA GLN A 62 5.19 -14.29 9.83
C GLN A 62 4.16 -15.29 9.32
N ILE A 63 3.58 -15.01 8.16
CA ILE A 63 2.63 -15.88 7.48
C ILE A 63 3.18 -16.21 6.10
N ARG A 64 3.17 -17.50 5.76
CA ARG A 64 3.66 -17.98 4.46
C ARG A 64 2.74 -19.03 3.86
N ASN A 65 2.59 -19.00 2.53
CA ASN A 65 1.98 -20.09 1.75
C ASN A 65 0.52 -20.43 2.15
N LEU A 66 -0.31 -19.40 2.38
CA LEU A 66 -1.73 -19.57 2.69
C LEU A 66 -2.64 -19.01 1.61
N GLU A 67 -3.79 -19.64 1.44
CA GLU A 67 -4.82 -19.33 0.44
C GLU A 67 -6.18 -19.05 1.11
N GLY A 68 -6.27 -19.23 2.43
CA GLY A 68 -7.40 -18.79 3.25
C GLY A 68 -7.27 -17.33 3.68
N GLN A 69 -8.39 -16.71 4.04
CA GLN A 69 -8.46 -15.32 4.50
C GLN A 69 -7.56 -15.08 5.72
N ILE A 70 -6.88 -13.94 5.76
CA ILE A 70 -5.99 -13.54 6.85
C ILE A 70 -6.49 -12.25 7.49
N GLU A 71 -6.66 -12.27 8.80
CA GLU A 71 -6.92 -11.09 9.62
C GLU A 71 -5.86 -10.98 10.73
N ILE A 72 -5.19 -9.84 10.83
CA ILE A 72 -4.17 -9.60 11.86
C ILE A 72 -4.48 -8.27 12.56
N GLY A 73 -4.46 -8.29 13.88
CA GLY A 73 -4.36 -7.11 14.74
C GLY A 73 -3.12 -7.20 15.61
N THR A 74 -2.25 -6.20 15.57
CA THR A 74 -1.10 -6.10 16.47
C THR A 74 -0.92 -4.67 16.96
N GLU A 75 -0.35 -4.45 18.14
CA GLU A 75 0.04 -3.10 18.57
C GLU A 75 1.46 -2.83 18.08
N ASN A 76 2.42 -3.66 18.52
CA ASN A 76 3.82 -3.52 18.14
C ASN A 76 4.38 -4.75 17.42
N GLY A 77 5.22 -4.54 16.41
CA GLY A 77 6.05 -5.58 15.80
C GLY A 77 5.91 -5.69 14.30
N ASP A 78 6.90 -6.30 13.65
CA ASP A 78 6.92 -6.42 12.19
C ASP A 78 6.00 -7.54 11.69
N ILE A 79 5.30 -7.28 10.60
CA ILE A 79 4.44 -8.26 9.92
C ILE A 79 5.08 -8.63 8.59
N LEU A 80 5.20 -9.93 8.32
CA LEU A 80 5.58 -10.47 7.03
C LEU A 80 4.50 -11.42 6.51
N CYS A 81 3.93 -11.11 5.35
CA CYS A 81 3.12 -12.06 4.57
C CYS A 81 3.84 -12.39 3.26
N GLU A 82 4.06 -13.68 2.99
CA GLU A 82 4.79 -14.14 1.81
C GLU A 82 4.05 -15.27 1.08
N ASN A 83 3.94 -15.17 -0.25
CA ASN A 83 3.28 -16.17 -1.10
C ASN A 83 1.87 -16.51 -0.61
N VAL A 84 1.08 -15.47 -0.32
CA VAL A 84 -0.32 -15.57 0.09
C VAL A 84 -1.23 -15.37 -1.12
N MET A 85 -2.27 -16.19 -1.24
CA MET A 85 -3.29 -16.08 -2.29
C MET A 85 -4.69 -15.95 -1.67
N ALA A 86 -4.96 -14.81 -1.03
CA ALA A 86 -6.18 -14.62 -0.24
C ALA A 86 -6.54 -13.14 -0.09
N ASP A 87 -7.66 -12.88 0.59
CA ASP A 87 -7.93 -11.58 1.19
C ASP A 87 -7.11 -11.40 2.48
N VAL A 88 -6.50 -10.23 2.64
CA VAL A 88 -5.65 -9.88 3.78
C VAL A 88 -6.14 -8.57 4.40
N ARG A 89 -6.42 -8.60 5.70
CA ARG A 89 -6.75 -7.42 6.51
C ARG A 89 -5.77 -7.28 7.66
N LEU A 90 -5.10 -6.14 7.76
CA LEU A 90 -4.08 -5.82 8.76
C LEU A 90 -4.44 -4.54 9.49
N VAL A 91 -4.38 -4.58 10.82
CA VAL A 91 -4.41 -3.41 11.69
C VAL A 91 -3.17 -3.48 12.58
N SER A 92 -2.35 -2.43 12.57
CA SER A 92 -1.10 -2.34 13.35
C SER A 92 -0.94 -0.92 13.84
N GLU A 93 -0.44 -0.69 15.05
CA GLU A 93 -0.06 0.67 15.47
C GLU A 93 1.38 0.95 14.98
N ASP A 94 2.32 0.14 15.45
CA ASP A 94 3.77 0.27 15.23
C ASP A 94 4.37 -0.89 14.42
N GLY A 95 5.66 -0.77 14.04
CA GLY A 95 6.40 -1.79 13.29
C GLY A 95 6.13 -1.80 11.78
N ASN A 96 6.96 -2.50 10.99
CA ASN A 96 6.85 -2.48 9.53
C ASN A 96 5.99 -3.62 8.98
N VAL A 97 5.27 -3.35 7.89
CA VAL A 97 4.50 -4.37 7.15
C VAL A 97 5.19 -4.71 5.84
N ASN A 98 5.50 -5.99 5.64
CA ASN A 98 6.13 -6.50 4.44
C ASN A 98 5.22 -7.55 3.77
N ILE A 99 4.76 -7.29 2.56
CA ILE A 99 3.92 -8.20 1.76
C ILE A 99 4.71 -8.59 0.50
N LYS A 100 4.99 -9.87 0.28
CA LYS A 100 5.88 -10.32 -0.79
C LYS A 100 5.28 -11.44 -1.63
N LYS A 101 5.28 -11.29 -2.95
CA LYS A 101 4.86 -12.31 -3.92
C LYS A 101 3.43 -12.80 -3.68
N CYS A 102 2.53 -11.90 -3.31
CA CYS A 102 1.17 -12.23 -2.90
C CYS A 102 0.16 -11.99 -4.03
N ARG A 103 -0.75 -12.94 -4.26
CA ARG A 103 -1.83 -12.84 -5.25
C ARG A 103 -3.14 -12.58 -4.52
N LEU A 104 -3.36 -11.32 -4.20
CA LEU A 104 -4.47 -10.92 -3.34
C LEU A 104 -5.71 -10.68 -4.18
N THR A 105 -6.88 -10.84 -3.56
CA THR A 105 -8.11 -10.25 -4.12
C THR A 105 -8.22 -8.82 -3.57
N ASN A 106 -8.14 -8.69 -2.24
CA ASN A 106 -8.07 -7.40 -1.56
C ASN A 106 -7.00 -7.40 -0.46
N LEU A 107 -6.22 -6.32 -0.40
CA LEU A 107 -5.33 -5.96 0.71
C LEU A 107 -5.90 -4.73 1.41
N ASN A 108 -6.25 -4.86 2.69
CA ASN A 108 -6.64 -3.73 3.52
C ASN A 108 -5.64 -3.57 4.67
N ILE A 109 -4.97 -2.41 4.75
CA ILE A 109 -4.02 -2.11 5.82
C ILE A 109 -4.43 -0.80 6.48
N LYS A 110 -4.54 -0.82 7.81
CA LYS A 110 -4.64 0.40 8.63
C LYS A 110 -3.48 0.43 9.59
N LYS A 111 -2.77 1.54 9.59
CA LYS A 111 -1.57 1.71 10.38
C LYS A 111 -1.36 3.16 10.82
N GLU A 112 -0.81 3.35 12.00
CA GLU A 112 -0.42 4.67 12.51
C GLU A 112 1.01 4.99 12.06
N ASP A 113 2.03 4.29 12.59
CA ASP A 113 3.44 4.71 12.44
C ASP A 113 4.38 3.63 11.87
N GLY A 114 5.04 3.89 10.75
CA GLY A 114 6.09 3.03 10.18
C GLY A 114 5.76 2.53 8.78
N ASN A 115 6.67 1.76 8.18
CA ASN A 115 6.65 1.60 6.73
C ASN A 115 5.85 0.39 6.25
N ILE A 116 5.23 0.54 5.07
CA ILE A 116 4.53 -0.53 4.36
C ILE A 116 5.26 -0.79 3.05
N HIS A 117 5.72 -2.03 2.88
CA HIS A 117 6.41 -2.48 1.68
C HIS A 117 5.69 -3.68 1.07
N CYS A 118 5.06 -3.45 -0.09
CA CYS A 118 4.42 -4.47 -0.91
C CYS A 118 5.26 -4.72 -2.17
N ASP A 119 5.76 -5.94 -2.34
CA ASP A 119 6.60 -6.34 -3.47
C ASP A 119 5.98 -7.52 -4.23
N ASP A 120 5.94 -7.40 -5.55
CA ASP A 120 5.39 -8.38 -6.48
C ASP A 120 3.97 -8.84 -6.09
N ILE A 121 3.06 -7.88 -5.93
CA ILE A 121 1.67 -8.16 -5.55
C ILE A 121 0.69 -8.03 -6.73
N SER A 122 -0.47 -8.66 -6.62
CA SER A 122 -1.62 -8.43 -7.50
C SER A 122 -2.91 -8.28 -6.68
N GLY A 123 -3.95 -7.67 -7.27
CA GLY A 123 -5.23 -7.44 -6.61
C GLY A 123 -5.44 -5.99 -6.18
N ASN A 124 -6.54 -5.75 -5.46
CA ASN A 124 -6.87 -4.43 -4.95
C ASN A 124 -6.10 -4.11 -3.67
N CYS A 125 -5.75 -2.83 -3.47
CA CYS A 125 -5.11 -2.32 -2.27
C CYS A 125 -5.88 -1.11 -1.72
N ASP A 126 -6.14 -1.10 -0.42
CA ASP A 126 -6.68 0.03 0.35
C ASP A 126 -5.84 0.19 1.61
N ILE A 127 -4.98 1.20 1.63
CA ILE A 127 -3.99 1.45 2.67
C ILE A 127 -4.26 2.80 3.32
N SER A 128 -4.31 2.80 4.64
CA SER A 128 -4.32 4.00 5.48
C SER A 128 -3.08 3.95 6.36
N LEU A 129 -2.16 4.91 6.20
CA LEU A 129 -0.96 5.06 7.00
C LEU A 129 -0.82 6.52 7.41
N GLU A 130 -0.79 6.83 8.71
CA GLU A 130 -0.70 8.22 9.17
C GLU A 130 0.71 8.76 8.91
N ASP A 131 1.74 8.15 9.51
CA ASP A 131 3.15 8.51 9.32
C ASP A 131 4.00 7.33 8.82
N GLY A 132 4.77 7.57 7.76
CA GLY A 132 5.72 6.64 7.18
C GLY A 132 5.59 6.47 5.67
N ASP A 133 6.50 5.69 5.11
CA ASP A 133 6.57 5.46 3.67
C ASP A 133 5.74 4.25 3.24
N VAL A 134 5.06 4.37 2.11
CA VAL A 134 4.35 3.26 1.44
C VAL A 134 5.00 3.00 0.10
N THR A 135 5.54 1.79 -0.08
CA THR A 135 6.05 1.33 -1.38
C THR A 135 5.21 0.15 -1.86
N ILE A 136 4.64 0.26 -3.05
CA ILE A 136 3.83 -0.78 -3.70
C ILE A 136 4.42 -1.09 -5.07
N SER A 137 4.74 -2.36 -5.27
CA SER A 137 5.25 -2.88 -6.52
C SER A 137 4.36 -4.01 -7.00
N TYR A 138 3.68 -3.79 -8.12
CA TYR A 138 2.77 -4.76 -8.70
C TYR A 138 3.50 -5.77 -9.60
N ASP A 139 2.93 -6.97 -9.71
CA ASP A 139 3.24 -7.96 -10.74
C ASP A 139 2.64 -7.48 -12.07
N GLU A 140 3.48 -6.94 -12.96
CA GLU A 140 3.03 -6.33 -14.23
C GLU A 140 2.23 -7.31 -15.12
N THR A 141 2.43 -8.62 -14.94
CA THR A 141 1.74 -9.65 -15.73
C THR A 141 0.32 -9.93 -15.25
N LYS A 142 -0.04 -9.48 -14.04
CA LYS A 142 -1.28 -9.86 -13.35
C LYS A 142 -2.02 -8.70 -12.70
N ALA A 143 -1.39 -7.53 -12.60
CA ALA A 143 -1.99 -6.32 -12.05
C ALA A 143 -2.76 -5.53 -13.12
N GLU A 144 -3.75 -6.18 -13.73
CA GLU A 144 -4.66 -5.56 -14.67
C GLU A 144 -5.92 -5.07 -13.97
N ASN A 145 -6.37 -3.86 -14.30
CA ASN A 145 -7.62 -3.29 -13.81
C ASN A 145 -7.77 -3.26 -12.27
N CYS A 146 -6.66 -3.02 -11.56
CA CYS A 146 -6.63 -3.01 -10.10
C CYS A 146 -7.15 -1.68 -9.53
N THR A 147 -7.69 -1.72 -8.31
CA THR A 147 -7.95 -0.52 -7.51
C THR A 147 -6.86 -0.37 -6.47
N CYS A 148 -6.18 0.77 -6.45
CA CYS A 148 -5.17 1.12 -5.45
C CYS A 148 -5.59 2.42 -4.77
N ILE A 149 -5.77 2.39 -3.46
CA ILE A 149 -6.08 3.59 -2.69
C ILE A 149 -5.10 3.67 -1.52
N VAL A 150 -4.44 4.83 -1.40
CA VAL A 150 -3.51 5.11 -0.30
C VAL A 150 -3.89 6.46 0.30
N ARG A 151 -4.06 6.52 1.62
CA ARG A 151 -4.41 7.74 2.36
C ARG A 151 -3.54 7.86 3.60
N GLY A 152 -3.27 9.08 4.01
CA GLY A 152 -2.43 9.36 5.18
C GLY A 152 -2.12 10.83 5.37
N GLU A 153 -1.30 11.13 6.36
CA GLU A 153 -0.80 12.48 6.64
C GLU A 153 0.58 12.68 6.00
N ASP A 154 1.65 12.13 6.59
CA ASP A 154 3.04 12.39 6.20
C ASP A 154 3.85 11.17 5.75
N GLY A 155 4.72 11.36 4.75
CA GLY A 155 5.66 10.36 4.23
C GLY A 155 5.51 10.04 2.73
N ASN A 156 6.47 9.33 2.15
CA ASN A 156 6.56 9.13 0.72
C ASN A 156 5.76 7.92 0.24
N ILE A 157 5.11 8.08 -0.91
CA ILE A 157 4.34 7.04 -1.58
C ILE A 157 5.04 6.70 -2.89
N LYS A 158 5.43 5.44 -3.07
CA LYS A 158 5.93 4.92 -4.35
C LYS A 158 5.02 3.81 -4.85
N ILE A 159 4.45 3.97 -6.04
CA ILE A 159 3.59 2.97 -6.69
C ILE A 159 4.19 2.62 -8.05
N SER A 160 4.36 1.33 -8.33
CA SER A 160 5.04 0.90 -9.56
C SER A 160 4.36 -0.27 -10.28
N ARG A 161 4.45 -0.26 -11.62
CA ARG A 161 4.08 -1.35 -12.55
C ARG A 161 2.60 -1.78 -12.59
N GLY A 162 1.69 -1.04 -11.96
CA GLY A 162 0.27 -1.38 -11.95
C GLY A 162 -0.51 -0.80 -13.13
N THR A 163 -1.56 -1.51 -13.58
CA THR A 163 -2.58 -1.00 -14.50
C THR A 163 -3.89 -0.80 -13.74
N PHE A 164 -4.29 0.45 -13.55
CA PHE A 164 -5.32 0.79 -12.58
C PHE A 164 -6.67 1.14 -13.21
N ALA A 165 -7.71 0.46 -12.73
CA ALA A 165 -9.08 0.97 -12.88
C ALA A 165 -9.23 2.30 -12.15
N LYS A 166 -8.58 2.40 -10.98
CA LYS A 166 -8.50 3.58 -10.14
C LYS A 166 -7.26 3.50 -9.24
N CYS A 167 -6.38 4.47 -9.34
CA CYS A 167 -5.31 4.71 -8.37
C CYS A 167 -5.57 6.06 -7.71
N GLN A 168 -5.86 6.07 -6.42
CA GLN A 168 -6.09 7.29 -5.65
C GLN A 168 -5.06 7.42 -4.54
N VAL A 169 -4.41 8.57 -4.45
CA VAL A 169 -3.47 8.89 -3.36
C VAL A 169 -3.87 10.24 -2.78
N ASP A 170 -3.93 10.32 -1.46
CA ASP A 170 -4.25 11.53 -0.71
C ASP A 170 -3.30 11.67 0.48
N ARG A 171 -2.51 12.76 0.51
CA ARG A 171 -1.44 12.99 1.48
C ARG A 171 -1.32 14.46 1.82
N GLU A 172 -0.94 14.74 3.07
CA GLU A 172 -0.63 16.09 3.50
C GLU A 172 0.77 16.48 3.00
N SER A 173 1.80 15.69 3.30
CA SER A 173 3.15 16.02 2.89
C SER A 173 3.96 14.84 2.33
N GLY A 174 4.98 15.18 1.52
CA GLY A 174 5.98 14.23 1.04
C GLY A 174 6.07 14.13 -0.47
N THR A 175 6.43 12.96 -0.98
CA THR A 175 6.52 12.69 -2.41
C THR A 175 5.58 11.58 -2.83
N ILE A 176 4.84 11.79 -3.93
CA ILE A 176 4.10 10.73 -4.62
C ILE A 176 4.87 10.40 -5.91
N ASP A 177 5.50 9.22 -5.96
CA ASP A 177 6.26 8.69 -7.09
C ASP A 177 5.51 7.52 -7.73
N CYS A 178 4.95 7.75 -8.91
CA CYS A 178 4.30 6.71 -9.72
C CYS A 178 5.20 6.32 -10.89
N ASP A 179 5.70 5.10 -10.90
CA ASP A 179 6.70 4.61 -11.87
C ASP A 179 6.16 3.47 -12.74
N ASN A 180 6.25 3.64 -14.06
CA ASN A 180 5.75 2.68 -15.05
C ASN A 180 4.28 2.26 -14.79
N VAL A 181 3.43 3.23 -14.47
CA VAL A 181 2.00 3.00 -14.17
C VAL A 181 1.11 3.23 -15.40
N ARG A 182 -0.09 2.64 -15.37
CA ARG A 182 -1.11 2.77 -16.43
C ARG A 182 -2.50 2.92 -15.83
N GLY A 183 -3.46 3.32 -16.65
CA GLY A 183 -4.86 3.49 -16.27
C GLY A 183 -5.15 4.83 -15.63
N ASN A 184 -6.03 4.85 -14.62
CA ASN A 184 -6.56 6.06 -14.01
C ASN A 184 -5.80 6.43 -12.73
N LEU A 185 -5.29 7.65 -12.65
CA LEU A 185 -4.57 8.21 -11.51
C LEU A 185 -5.32 9.46 -10.99
N ASP A 186 -5.51 9.55 -9.69
CA ASP A 186 -6.07 10.68 -8.96
C ASP A 186 -5.20 10.95 -7.73
N LEU A 187 -4.27 11.89 -7.87
CA LEU A 187 -3.22 12.15 -6.90
C LEU A 187 -3.42 13.53 -6.27
N LYS A 188 -3.51 13.56 -4.94
CA LYS A 188 -3.64 14.78 -4.16
C LYS A 188 -2.52 14.86 -3.14
N LEU A 189 -1.92 16.03 -3.03
CA LEU A 189 -0.84 16.32 -2.10
C LEU A 189 -1.00 17.77 -1.61
N HIS A 190 -0.94 18.04 -0.32
CA HIS A 190 -0.92 19.44 0.13
C HIS A 190 0.46 20.07 -0.13
N GLU A 191 1.53 19.48 0.41
CA GLU A 191 2.90 19.98 0.26
C GLU A 191 3.86 18.91 -0.30
N GLY A 192 4.62 19.26 -1.33
CA GLY A 192 5.80 18.47 -1.74
C GLY A 192 5.92 18.25 -3.25
N GLN A 193 6.09 17.00 -3.68
CA GLN A 193 6.29 16.69 -5.10
C GLN A 193 5.45 15.50 -5.58
N VAL A 194 4.91 15.62 -6.78
CA VAL A 194 4.31 14.50 -7.51
C VAL A 194 5.12 14.22 -8.76
N VAL A 195 5.64 13.01 -8.87
CA VAL A 195 6.39 12.51 -10.02
C VAL A 195 5.63 11.34 -10.62
N VAL A 196 5.31 11.42 -11.91
CA VAL A 196 4.62 10.36 -12.64
C VAL A 196 5.41 10.03 -13.89
N ASP A 197 5.89 8.79 -14.00
CA ASP A 197 6.30 8.17 -15.25
C ASP A 197 5.21 7.20 -15.72
N TYR A 198 4.46 7.63 -16.73
CA TYR A 198 3.38 6.87 -17.31
C TYR A 198 3.93 5.94 -18.40
N ALA A 199 3.52 4.68 -18.40
CA ALA A 199 4.08 3.66 -19.27
C ALA A 199 3.67 3.82 -20.76
N ASP A 200 4.49 3.26 -21.66
CA ASP A 200 4.31 3.36 -23.12
C ASP A 200 3.05 2.70 -23.69
N ASN A 201 2.58 1.65 -23.02
CA ASN A 201 1.36 0.95 -23.41
C ASN A 201 0.14 1.69 -22.86
N VAL A 202 -0.23 2.79 -23.52
CA VAL A 202 -1.32 3.67 -23.09
C VAL A 202 -2.69 3.03 -23.37
N PRO A 203 -3.56 2.86 -22.37
CA PRO A 203 -4.93 2.35 -22.56
C PRO A 203 -5.79 3.21 -23.49
N GLU A 204 -6.86 2.66 -24.07
CA GLU A 204 -7.80 3.44 -24.89
C GLU A 204 -8.49 4.56 -24.10
N SER A 205 -8.75 4.32 -22.82
CA SER A 205 -9.26 5.34 -21.91
C SER A 205 -8.42 5.39 -20.65
N CYS A 206 -8.00 6.60 -20.27
CA CYS A 206 -7.27 6.85 -19.04
C CYS A 206 -7.46 8.29 -18.58
N SER A 207 -7.42 8.52 -17.28
CA SER A 207 -7.43 9.86 -16.69
C SER A 207 -6.27 10.01 -15.73
N ILE A 208 -5.48 11.08 -15.88
CA ILE A 208 -4.45 11.48 -14.93
C ILE A 208 -4.90 12.81 -14.32
N ASN A 209 -5.28 12.80 -13.05
CA ASN A 209 -5.59 13.98 -12.27
C ASN A 209 -4.53 14.15 -11.18
N VAL A 210 -3.90 15.32 -11.12
CA VAL A 210 -2.95 15.68 -10.06
C VAL A 210 -3.31 17.06 -9.54
N GLN A 211 -3.50 17.15 -8.23
CA GLN A 211 -3.77 18.39 -7.51
C GLN A 211 -2.74 18.54 -6.40
N ILE A 212 -2.05 19.67 -6.38
CA ILE A 212 -1.13 20.01 -5.31
C ILE A 212 -1.32 21.46 -4.86
N GLU A 213 -1.30 21.70 -3.55
CA GLU A 213 -1.40 23.06 -3.02
C GLU A 213 -0.05 23.77 -3.15
N GLU A 214 1.02 23.20 -2.59
CA GLU A 214 2.36 23.77 -2.62
C GLU A 214 3.41 22.77 -3.13
N GLY A 215 4.12 23.12 -4.20
CA GLY A 215 5.28 22.36 -4.67
C GLY A 215 5.34 22.13 -6.18
N GLY A 216 5.49 20.89 -6.61
CA GLY A 216 5.83 20.58 -8.01
C GLY A 216 5.22 19.31 -8.55
N VAL A 217 4.81 19.37 -9.82
CA VAL A 217 4.36 18.21 -10.58
C VAL A 217 5.30 17.97 -11.75
N ARG A 218 5.78 16.73 -11.88
CA ARG A 218 6.51 16.25 -13.06
C ARG A 218 5.78 15.07 -13.65
N LEU A 219 5.34 15.21 -14.91
CA LEU A 219 4.73 14.15 -15.67
C LEU A 219 5.60 13.81 -16.88
N SER A 220 6.06 12.57 -16.98
CA SER A 220 6.61 11.96 -18.19
C SER A 220 5.56 11.01 -18.76
N ALA A 221 5.16 11.23 -20.01
CA ALA A 221 4.10 10.43 -20.62
C ALA A 221 4.29 10.31 -22.14
N PRO A 222 3.89 9.18 -22.75
CA PRO A 222 3.94 9.02 -24.20
C PRO A 222 3.07 10.06 -24.91
N SER A 223 3.56 10.54 -26.05
CA SER A 223 2.92 11.56 -26.88
C SER A 223 1.49 11.19 -27.27
N LYS A 224 1.19 9.88 -27.33
CA LYS A 224 -0.14 9.31 -27.62
C LYS A 224 -1.22 9.66 -26.58
N ILE A 225 -0.85 10.05 -25.35
CA ILE A 225 -1.81 10.51 -24.33
C ILE A 225 -2.40 11.87 -24.71
N PHE A 226 -1.63 12.67 -25.43
CA PHE A 226 -1.96 14.07 -25.68
C PHE A 226 -2.55 14.26 -27.08
N PRO A 227 -3.41 15.28 -27.26
CA PRO A 227 -3.75 15.77 -28.59
C PRO A 227 -2.50 16.22 -29.37
N ALA A 228 -2.53 16.11 -30.69
CA ALA A 228 -1.45 16.59 -31.57
C ALA A 228 -1.13 18.08 -31.33
N ASP A 229 -2.15 18.91 -31.12
CA ASP A 229 -2.04 20.35 -30.88
C ASP A 229 -1.94 20.71 -29.39
N SER A 230 -1.56 19.75 -28.53
CA SER A 230 -1.53 19.96 -27.09
C SER A 230 -0.55 21.07 -26.70
N PRO A 231 -0.93 21.97 -25.76
CA PRO A 231 -0.08 23.06 -25.33
C PRO A 231 1.29 22.57 -24.86
N SER A 232 2.33 23.35 -25.17
CA SER A 232 3.71 23.04 -24.82
C SER A 232 4.10 23.54 -23.41
N THR A 233 3.31 24.45 -22.82
CA THR A 233 3.58 25.05 -21.51
C THR A 233 2.34 25.07 -20.62
N ALA A 234 2.54 24.96 -19.31
CA ALA A 234 1.50 25.17 -18.31
C ALA A 234 0.97 26.62 -18.34
N LYS A 235 -0.35 26.79 -18.17
CA LYS A 235 -0.98 28.10 -18.02
C LYS A 235 -0.67 28.62 -16.62
N ARG A 236 -0.23 29.87 -16.51
CA ARG A 236 -0.08 30.53 -15.21
C ARG A 236 -1.44 30.92 -14.63
N ILE A 237 -1.60 30.69 -13.34
CA ILE A 237 -2.72 31.15 -12.52
C ILE A 237 -2.18 32.09 -11.42
N ASP A 238 -3.06 32.77 -10.66
CA ASP A 238 -2.70 33.86 -9.73
C ASP A 238 -1.46 33.55 -8.88
N LYS A 239 -1.46 32.35 -8.32
CA LYS A 239 -0.29 31.66 -7.82
C LYS A 239 -0.29 30.27 -8.45
N GLY A 240 0.85 29.78 -8.94
CA GLY A 240 0.98 28.44 -9.47
C GLY A 240 0.68 28.27 -10.97
N ALA A 241 0.29 27.05 -11.35
CA ALA A 241 0.13 26.64 -12.74
C ALA A 241 -0.92 25.54 -12.92
N GLU A 242 -1.63 25.61 -14.05
CA GLU A 242 -2.62 24.62 -14.47
C GLU A 242 -2.29 24.10 -15.88
N TRP A 243 -2.48 22.80 -16.11
CA TRP A 243 -2.32 22.19 -17.42
C TRP A 243 -3.32 21.06 -17.63
N THR A 244 -4.21 21.25 -18.60
CA THR A 244 -5.30 20.31 -18.89
C THR A 244 -5.38 19.99 -20.38
N THR A 245 -5.53 18.71 -20.71
CA THR A 245 -5.73 18.22 -22.08
C THR A 245 -6.74 17.08 -22.12
N LYS A 246 -7.41 16.92 -23.26
CA LYS A 246 -8.35 15.83 -23.54
C LYS A 246 -8.18 15.38 -24.98
N ALA A 247 -7.89 14.09 -25.18
CA ALA A 247 -7.76 13.46 -26.49
C ALA A 247 -8.82 12.36 -26.67
N GLY A 248 -9.48 12.35 -27.82
CA GLY A 248 -10.24 11.18 -28.27
C GLY A 248 -9.30 10.12 -28.85
N THR A 249 -9.67 8.85 -28.73
CA THR A 249 -8.95 7.75 -29.36
C THR A 249 -9.73 7.18 -30.54
N PRO A 250 -9.08 6.52 -31.52
CA PRO A 250 -9.76 5.95 -32.68
C PRO A 250 -10.86 4.92 -32.33
N GLY A 251 -10.75 4.23 -31.19
CA GLY A 251 -11.75 3.28 -30.68
C GLY A 251 -12.91 3.92 -29.92
N GLY A 252 -12.98 5.26 -29.83
CA GLY A 252 -14.03 5.97 -29.09
C GLY A 252 -13.74 6.19 -27.60
N GLY A 253 -12.61 5.69 -27.08
CA GLY A 253 -12.13 5.99 -25.73
C GLY A 253 -11.59 7.42 -25.59
N THR A 254 -11.37 7.86 -24.35
CA THR A 254 -10.90 9.23 -24.04
C THR A 254 -9.71 9.21 -23.09
N ARG A 255 -8.70 10.03 -23.38
CA ARG A 255 -7.54 10.26 -22.53
C ARG A 255 -7.56 11.69 -21.99
N THR A 256 -7.52 11.84 -20.67
CA THR A 256 -7.53 13.14 -19.99
C THR A 256 -6.31 13.29 -19.10
N VAL A 257 -5.72 14.48 -19.12
CA VAL A 257 -4.68 14.87 -18.17
C VAL A 257 -5.06 16.23 -17.61
N SER A 258 -5.09 16.35 -16.28
CA SER A 258 -5.38 17.58 -15.54
C SER A 258 -4.37 17.69 -14.41
N LEU A 259 -3.49 18.69 -14.49
CA LEU A 259 -2.45 18.96 -13.51
C LEU A 259 -2.67 20.37 -12.96
N ARG A 260 -2.80 20.49 -11.65
CA ARG A 260 -2.98 21.78 -10.98
C ARG A 260 -2.05 21.89 -9.78
N VAL A 261 -1.33 23.01 -9.73
CA VAL A 261 -0.48 23.43 -8.61
C VAL A 261 -0.92 24.83 -8.21
N ASP A 262 -1.33 25.04 -6.96
CA ASP A 262 -1.74 26.38 -6.48
C ASP A 262 -0.53 27.26 -6.12
N GLU A 263 0.60 26.72 -5.66
CA GLU A 263 1.86 27.45 -5.50
C GLU A 263 3.03 26.59 -5.96
N GLY A 264 3.65 26.94 -7.10
CA GLY A 264 4.81 26.23 -7.62
C GLY A 264 4.77 25.96 -9.12
N SER A 265 5.17 24.76 -9.56
CA SER A 265 5.43 24.50 -10.98
C SER A 265 4.93 23.15 -11.51
N VAL A 266 4.50 23.16 -12.77
CA VAL A 266 4.15 21.96 -13.53
C VAL A 266 5.14 21.80 -14.67
N LYS A 267 5.74 20.61 -14.78
CA LYS A 267 6.58 20.20 -15.92
C LYS A 267 5.99 18.95 -16.55
N VAL A 268 5.76 19.01 -17.87
CA VAL A 268 5.30 17.87 -18.67
C VAL A 268 6.35 17.54 -19.73
N GLU A 269 6.74 16.29 -19.79
CA GLU A 269 7.64 15.72 -20.80
C GLU A 269 6.85 14.74 -21.66
N LYS A 270 6.76 15.06 -22.96
CA LYS A 270 6.10 14.22 -23.97
C LYS A 270 7.19 13.40 -24.64
N ARG A 271 7.12 12.07 -24.51
CA ARG A 271 8.08 11.14 -25.12
C ARG A 271 7.48 10.32 -26.26
#